data_AF-K3ZW61-F1
#
_entry.id   AF-K3ZW61-F1
#
_cell.length_a   1.000
_cell.length_b   1.000
_cell.length_c   1.000
_cell.angle_alpha   90.00
_cell.angle_beta   90.00
_cell.angle_gamma   90.00
#
_symmetry.space_group_name_H-M   'P 1'
#
loop_
_entity.id
_entity.type
_entity.pdbx_description
1 polymer ?
#
loop_
_entity_poly.entity_id
_entity_poly.type
_entity_poly.pdbx_seq_one_letter_code
_entity_poly.pdbx_strand_id
1 'polypeptide(L)'
;MVDWISSCYHVGPNIRKWGHMKLRNVLEECMFDKQFCKSPLIYQLGIGKPLIVRPTVEDVHCSIEGYAAGSCIPSPQKNVGKDFLKKYWSRWKADHVGRCRAMPHIKTFTRYSGQNIAWFLLTSSNLSKAAWGALQKNSTQLMIRSYELVYYSCPQTLQSVPQFSCTERNASNRDGLALGKTIKTKLVTLCWKGDEEKEPSTKTVRLPVPHQLPPRPYGTEDVPWSWDRRYTRKDVYGSVWPRHGVATVCIPSGRFPTLFQC
;
A
#
# COMPACT_ATOMS: atom_id res chain seq x y z
N MET A 1 -7.96 12.28 -4.44
CA MET A 1 -8.55 11.95 -5.76
C MET A 1 -8.94 10.48 -5.75
N VAL A 2 -10.14 10.13 -6.20
CA VAL A 2 -10.60 8.74 -6.39
C VAL A 2 -10.52 8.43 -7.88
N ASP A 3 -9.98 7.27 -8.25
CA ASP A 3 -9.82 6.85 -9.64
C ASP A 3 -10.01 5.33 -9.80
N TRP A 4 -10.34 4.89 -11.02
CA TRP A 4 -10.56 3.48 -11.37
C TRP A 4 -9.41 2.95 -12.23
N ILE A 5 -9.08 1.67 -12.05
CA ILE A 5 -8.25 0.90 -12.98
C ILE A 5 -9.17 -0.03 -13.77
N SER A 6 -9.07 -0.02 -15.10
CA SER A 6 -9.89 -0.84 -15.99
C SER A 6 -9.11 -2.01 -16.59
N SER A 7 -9.72 -3.19 -16.58
CA SER A 7 -9.22 -4.41 -17.19
C SER A 7 -9.35 -4.36 -18.71
N CYS A 8 -8.27 -4.04 -19.42
CA CYS A 8 -8.24 -4.02 -20.88
C CYS A 8 -6.80 -4.00 -21.43
N TYR A 9 -6.69 -4.06 -22.75
CA TYR A 9 -5.50 -3.69 -23.50
C TYR A 9 -5.58 -2.20 -23.84
N HIS A 10 -4.58 -1.44 -23.38
CA HIS A 10 -4.47 -0.01 -23.63
C HIS A 10 -3.31 0.25 -24.58
N VAL A 11 -3.52 1.09 -25.59
CA VAL A 11 -2.53 1.43 -26.63
C VAL A 11 -2.45 2.94 -26.82
N GLY A 12 -1.34 3.41 -27.39
CA GLY A 12 -1.13 4.83 -27.68
C GLY A 12 -1.24 5.72 -26.42
N PRO A 13 -1.85 6.92 -26.54
CA PRO A 13 -1.99 7.85 -25.41
C PRO A 13 -2.77 7.28 -24.21
N ASN A 14 -3.64 6.29 -24.43
CA ASN A 14 -4.45 5.69 -23.36
C ASN A 14 -3.64 4.87 -22.36
N ILE A 15 -2.40 4.46 -22.69
CA ILE A 15 -1.51 3.76 -21.74
C ILE A 15 -1.31 4.57 -20.46
N ARG A 16 -1.18 5.89 -20.56
CA ARG A 16 -0.94 6.78 -19.41
C ARG A 16 -2.15 6.99 -18.51
N LYS A 17 -3.33 6.47 -18.89
CA LYS A 17 -4.56 6.65 -18.12
C LYS A 17 -4.81 5.57 -17.08
N TRP A 18 -4.06 4.46 -17.10
CA TRP A 18 -4.37 3.29 -16.28
C TRP A 18 -3.18 2.69 -15.53
N GLY A 19 -3.48 1.95 -14.47
CA GLY A 19 -2.51 1.14 -13.72
C GLY A 19 -1.29 1.92 -13.24
N HIS A 20 -0.12 1.29 -13.31
CA HIS A 20 1.13 1.92 -12.87
C HIS A 20 1.55 3.10 -13.76
N MET A 21 1.08 3.16 -15.01
CA MET A 21 1.40 4.24 -15.94
C MET A 21 0.63 5.53 -15.60
N LYS A 22 -0.60 5.41 -15.09
CA LYS A 22 -1.33 6.55 -14.51
C LYS A 22 -0.62 7.12 -13.29
N LEU A 23 -0.22 6.24 -12.37
CA LEU A 23 0.52 6.67 -11.18
C LEU A 23 1.82 7.37 -11.56
N ARG A 24 2.55 6.85 -12.57
CA ARG A 24 3.74 7.52 -13.13
C ARG A 24 3.43 8.93 -13.61
N ASN A 25 2.42 9.09 -14.47
CA ASN A 25 2.07 10.38 -15.03
C ASN A 25 1.68 11.39 -13.93
N VAL A 26 0.86 10.98 -12.96
CA VAL A 26 0.48 11.84 -11.83
C VAL A 26 1.68 12.25 -10.98
N LEU A 27 2.63 11.33 -10.75
CA LEU A 27 3.83 11.60 -9.96
C LEU A 27 4.86 12.46 -10.71
N GLU A 28 4.93 12.38 -12.03
CA GLU A 28 5.78 13.24 -12.88
C GLU A 28 5.34 14.71 -12.83
N GLU A 29 4.05 14.97 -12.64
CA GLU A 29 3.48 16.32 -12.47
C GLU A 29 3.65 16.87 -11.04
N CYS A 30 4.07 16.05 -10.07
CA CYS A 30 4.20 16.45 -8.67
C CYS A 30 5.63 16.93 -8.33
N MET A 31 5.72 18.07 -7.65
CA MET A 31 6.97 18.58 -7.07
C MET A 31 7.12 18.10 -5.61
N PHE A 32 8.27 17.51 -5.27
CA PHE A 32 8.55 17.03 -3.90
C PHE A 32 9.74 17.76 -3.28
N ASP A 33 9.69 18.02 -1.97
CA ASP A 33 10.79 18.62 -1.22
C ASP A 33 12.08 17.75 -1.32
N LYS A 34 13.25 18.39 -1.24
CA LYS A 34 14.57 17.72 -1.33
C LYS A 34 14.76 16.57 -0.33
N GLN A 35 14.09 16.61 0.82
CA GLN A 35 14.11 15.54 1.83
C GLN A 35 13.58 14.18 1.31
N PHE A 36 12.84 14.19 0.20
CA PHE A 36 12.34 12.97 -0.43
C PHE A 36 13.31 12.43 -1.49
N CYS A 37 14.35 13.16 -1.88
CA CYS A 37 15.40 12.64 -2.75
C CYS A 37 16.03 11.40 -2.11
N LYS A 38 16.01 10.26 -2.82
CA LYS A 38 16.49 8.94 -2.34
C LYS A 38 15.77 8.36 -1.12
N SER A 39 14.69 9.00 -0.64
CA SER A 39 13.95 8.52 0.53
C SER A 39 13.27 7.16 0.26
N PRO A 40 13.11 6.29 1.26
CA PRO A 40 12.55 4.96 1.05
C PRO A 40 11.11 5.01 0.51
N LEU A 41 10.77 4.00 -0.28
CA LEU A 41 9.52 3.93 -1.02
C LEU A 41 8.87 2.57 -0.80
N ILE A 42 7.60 2.54 -0.42
CA ILE A 42 6.83 1.31 -0.30
C ILE A 42 6.14 1.08 -1.66
N TYR A 43 7.00 0.68 -2.63
CA TYR A 43 6.83 0.30 -4.05
C TYR A 43 6.06 1.27 -5.01
N GLN A 44 6.37 1.43 -6.30
CA GLN A 44 7.58 2.01 -6.92
C GLN A 44 7.17 3.11 -7.95
N LEU A 45 7.98 4.19 -8.06
CA LEU A 45 8.29 5.00 -9.27
C LEU A 45 9.43 6.05 -9.02
N GLY A 46 10.47 5.76 -8.23
CA GLY A 46 11.57 6.72 -7.97
C GLY A 46 12.86 6.11 -7.36
N ILE A 47 13.90 6.95 -7.16
CA ILE A 47 15.31 6.62 -6.79
C ILE A 47 15.49 6.14 -5.31
N GLY A 48 14.41 5.77 -4.62
CA GLY A 48 14.45 5.32 -3.21
C GLY A 48 14.66 3.82 -3.05
N LYS A 49 15.16 3.35 -1.89
CA LYS A 49 15.20 1.90 -1.56
C LYS A 49 13.76 1.38 -1.46
N PRO A 50 13.33 0.45 -2.34
CA PRO A 50 11.99 -0.09 -2.26
C PRO A 50 11.86 -1.04 -1.06
N LEU A 51 10.73 -0.98 -0.38
CA LEU A 51 10.37 -1.85 0.75
C LEU A 51 9.01 -2.49 0.48
N ILE A 52 8.84 -3.74 0.90
CA ILE A 52 7.57 -4.46 0.80
C ILE A 52 7.21 -4.97 2.19
N VAL A 53 6.19 -4.35 2.78
CA VAL A 53 5.64 -4.80 4.06
C VAL A 53 4.79 -6.04 3.81
N ARG A 54 5.18 -7.16 4.41
CA ARG A 54 4.49 -8.45 4.29
C ARG A 54 4.49 -9.15 5.65
N PRO A 55 3.39 -9.83 6.02
CA PRO A 55 3.39 -10.67 7.21
C PRO A 55 4.35 -11.86 7.07
N THR A 56 5.10 -12.11 8.14
CA THR A 56 5.88 -13.34 8.29
C THR A 56 4.98 -14.51 8.68
N VAL A 57 5.52 -15.72 8.63
CA VAL A 57 4.86 -16.91 9.18
C VAL A 57 4.55 -16.72 10.67
N GLU A 58 5.46 -16.12 11.43
CA GLU A 58 5.27 -15.86 12.86
C GLU A 58 4.19 -14.81 13.10
N ASP A 59 4.13 -13.76 12.29
CA ASP A 59 3.09 -12.73 12.41
C ASP A 59 1.68 -13.34 12.18
N VAL A 60 1.53 -14.26 11.21
CA VAL A 60 0.27 -14.97 10.96
C VAL A 60 -0.03 -15.98 12.09
N HIS A 61 0.96 -16.78 12.48
CA HIS A 61 0.86 -17.78 13.54
C HIS A 61 0.40 -17.18 14.88
N CYS A 62 0.93 -16.03 15.26
CA CYS A 62 0.59 -15.28 16.47
C CYS A 62 -0.58 -14.29 16.31
N SER A 63 -1.21 -14.25 15.13
CA SER A 63 -2.31 -13.33 14.85
C SER A 63 -3.54 -13.63 15.71
N ILE A 64 -4.52 -12.72 15.71
CA ILE A 64 -5.79 -12.92 16.42
C ILE A 64 -6.53 -14.15 15.85
N GLU A 65 -6.46 -14.39 14.53
CA GLU A 65 -7.18 -15.49 13.88
C GLU A 65 -6.29 -16.73 13.66
N GLY A 66 -5.06 -16.74 14.19
CA GLY A 66 -4.08 -17.80 13.95
C GLY A 66 -3.79 -18.00 12.46
N TYR A 67 -3.58 -19.24 12.04
CA TYR A 67 -3.33 -19.51 10.62
C TYR A 67 -4.51 -19.20 9.70
N ALA A 68 -5.75 -19.10 10.22
CA ALA A 68 -6.90 -18.77 9.41
C ALA A 68 -6.76 -17.38 8.76
N ALA A 69 -6.11 -16.42 9.45
CA ALA A 69 -5.76 -15.11 8.90
C ALA A 69 -4.96 -15.22 7.59
N GLY A 70 -4.15 -16.27 7.43
CA GLY A 70 -3.34 -16.50 6.25
C GLY A 70 -4.15 -16.63 4.95
N SER A 71 -5.43 -16.96 5.05
CA SER A 71 -6.37 -17.07 3.91
C SER A 71 -6.58 -15.72 3.21
N CYS A 72 -6.47 -14.60 3.93
CA CYS A 72 -6.62 -13.25 3.35
C CYS A 72 -5.30 -12.66 2.82
N ILE A 73 -4.21 -13.44 2.85
CA ILE A 73 -2.88 -13.04 2.34
C ILE A 73 -2.47 -13.99 1.18
N PRO A 74 -3.19 -13.97 0.04
CA PRO A 74 -3.00 -14.94 -1.02
C PRO A 74 -1.69 -14.67 -1.79
N SER A 75 -0.64 -15.42 -1.47
CA SER A 75 0.51 -15.57 -2.36
C SER A 75 1.14 -16.95 -2.24
N PRO A 76 1.35 -17.68 -3.35
CA PRO A 76 1.96 -18.99 -3.34
C PRO A 76 3.48 -18.92 -3.18
N GLN A 77 4.09 -20.04 -2.80
CA GLN A 77 5.50 -20.10 -2.40
C GLN A 77 6.42 -19.69 -3.55
N LYS A 78 6.06 -20.07 -4.79
CA LYS A 78 6.77 -19.71 -6.01
C LYS A 78 6.91 -18.19 -6.25
N ASN A 79 6.03 -17.38 -5.65
CA ASN A 79 6.05 -15.93 -5.81
C ASN A 79 6.81 -15.25 -4.68
N VAL A 80 6.55 -15.65 -3.44
CA VAL A 80 7.16 -15.01 -2.26
C VAL A 80 8.59 -15.49 -1.99
N GLY A 81 8.92 -16.70 -2.45
CA GLY A 81 10.21 -17.33 -2.23
C GLY A 81 11.31 -16.91 -3.21
N LYS A 82 11.07 -15.96 -4.12
CA LYS A 82 12.09 -15.53 -5.09
C LYS A 82 13.22 -14.79 -4.38
N ASP A 83 14.47 -15.23 -4.58
CA ASP A 83 15.63 -14.73 -3.84
C ASP A 83 15.83 -13.22 -3.93
N PHE A 84 15.59 -12.63 -5.10
CA PHE A 84 15.75 -11.19 -5.28
C PHE A 84 14.80 -10.35 -4.41
N LEU A 85 13.70 -10.93 -3.90
CA LEU A 85 12.76 -10.25 -3.02
C LEU A 85 13.24 -10.15 -1.57
N LYS A 86 14.18 -11.02 -1.16
CA LYS A 86 14.67 -11.10 0.23
C LYS A 86 15.11 -9.75 0.80
N LYS A 87 15.77 -8.93 -0.02
CA LYS A 87 16.28 -7.60 0.36
C LYS A 87 15.21 -6.50 0.52
N TYR A 88 13.97 -6.77 0.10
CA TYR A 88 12.87 -5.81 0.15
C TYR A 88 11.86 -6.12 1.27
N TRP A 89 11.87 -7.33 1.83
CA TRP A 89 10.90 -7.72 2.84
C TRP A 89 11.03 -6.94 4.13
N SER A 90 9.89 -6.47 4.63
CA SER A 90 9.76 -5.79 5.90
C SER A 90 8.54 -6.32 6.65
N ARG A 91 8.66 -6.46 7.96
CA ARG A 91 7.65 -7.09 8.82
C ARG A 91 6.39 -6.23 8.91
N TRP A 92 5.26 -6.90 9.07
CA TRP A 92 4.04 -6.25 9.53
C TRP A 92 4.21 -5.79 10.98
N LYS A 93 4.18 -4.49 11.21
CA LYS A 93 4.18 -3.87 12.53
C LYS A 93 3.24 -2.67 12.55
N ALA A 94 2.33 -2.65 13.51
CA ALA A 94 1.25 -1.67 13.63
C ALA A 94 0.89 -1.41 15.11
N ASP A 95 1.87 -1.42 16.02
CA ASP A 95 1.60 -1.22 17.46
C ASP A 95 1.01 0.17 17.73
N HIS A 96 1.40 1.18 16.95
CA HIS A 96 0.94 2.57 17.09
C HIS A 96 -0.58 2.73 16.88
N VAL A 97 -1.24 1.73 16.28
CA VAL A 97 -2.69 1.68 16.08
C VAL A 97 -3.31 0.41 16.65
N GLY A 98 -2.58 -0.34 17.48
CA GLY A 98 -3.07 -1.56 18.15
C GLY A 98 -3.39 -2.73 17.20
N ARG A 99 -2.85 -2.77 15.98
CA ARG A 99 -3.22 -3.75 14.94
C ARG A 99 -2.12 -4.76 14.60
N CYS A 100 -1.09 -4.89 15.42
CA CYS A 100 0.01 -5.83 15.16
C CYS A 100 -0.43 -7.29 14.98
N ARG A 101 -1.46 -7.73 15.71
CA ARG A 101 -2.00 -9.09 15.61
C ARG A 101 -3.19 -9.21 14.63
N ALA A 102 -3.63 -8.12 14.01
CA ALA A 102 -4.66 -8.13 12.97
C ALA A 102 -3.98 -8.16 11.60
N MET A 103 -4.13 -9.26 10.86
CA MET A 103 -3.43 -9.41 9.58
C MET A 103 -3.98 -8.45 8.52
N PRO A 104 -3.09 -7.83 7.72
CA PRO A 104 -3.50 -6.80 6.78
C PRO A 104 -4.21 -7.40 5.56
N HIS A 105 -5.45 -7.00 5.35
CA HIS A 105 -6.11 -7.07 4.04
C HIS A 105 -6.07 -5.73 3.28
N ILE A 106 -5.55 -4.67 3.91
CA ILE A 106 -5.36 -3.33 3.33
C ILE A 106 -4.15 -3.31 2.38
N LYS A 107 -4.22 -2.54 1.28
CA LYS A 107 -3.10 -2.33 0.36
C LYS A 107 -2.81 -0.84 0.24
N THR A 108 -1.59 -0.47 0.62
CA THR A 108 -1.14 0.93 0.61
C THR A 108 0.21 1.06 -0.06
N PHE A 109 0.39 2.13 -0.83
CA PHE A 109 1.67 2.53 -1.41
C PHE A 109 1.99 3.94 -0.94
N THR A 110 3.24 4.21 -0.57
CA THR A 110 3.63 5.53 -0.08
C THR A 110 5.12 5.77 -0.22
N ARG A 111 5.51 7.03 -0.37
CA ARG A 111 6.88 7.50 -0.25
C ARG A 111 7.03 8.33 1.02
N TYR A 112 8.03 8.01 1.83
CA TYR A 112 8.20 8.65 3.14
C TYR A 112 9.63 9.14 3.39
N SER A 113 9.79 10.06 4.34
CA SER A 113 11.06 10.50 4.91
C SER A 113 10.85 10.78 6.40
N GLY A 114 11.35 9.87 7.25
CA GLY A 114 10.97 9.82 8.66
C GLY A 114 9.46 9.60 8.81
N GLN A 115 8.77 10.55 9.45
CA GLN A 115 7.30 10.55 9.55
C GLN A 115 6.62 11.49 8.54
N ASN A 116 7.37 12.10 7.62
CA ASN A 116 6.81 12.90 6.53
C ASN A 116 6.44 12.00 5.35
N ILE A 117 5.35 12.31 4.68
CA ILE A 117 4.81 11.57 3.55
C ILE A 117 4.84 12.47 2.31
N ALA A 118 5.42 11.98 1.21
CA ALA A 118 5.37 12.68 -0.07
C ALA A 118 4.03 12.47 -0.76
N TRP A 119 3.54 11.22 -0.75
CA TRP A 119 2.25 10.83 -1.28
C TRP A 119 1.79 9.53 -0.62
N PHE A 120 0.49 9.32 -0.58
CA PHE A 120 -0.13 8.13 -0.02
C PHE A 120 -1.24 7.64 -0.93
N LEU A 121 -1.23 6.34 -1.16
CA LEU A 121 -2.14 5.62 -2.02
C LEU A 121 -2.79 4.49 -1.24
N LEU A 122 -4.12 4.51 -1.17
CA LEU A 122 -4.94 3.41 -0.65
C LEU A 122 -5.66 2.77 -1.83
N THR A 123 -5.60 1.45 -1.97
CA THR A 123 -6.13 0.76 -3.15
C THR A 123 -6.64 -0.65 -2.83
N SER A 124 -7.49 -1.19 -3.68
CA SER A 124 -7.80 -2.63 -3.73
C SER A 124 -6.67 -3.46 -4.36
N SER A 125 -5.79 -2.82 -5.14
CA SER A 125 -4.74 -3.47 -5.94
C SER A 125 -3.68 -4.14 -5.09
N ASN A 126 -3.61 -5.47 -5.18
CA ASN A 126 -2.44 -6.23 -4.74
C ASN A 126 -1.21 -5.90 -5.62
N LEU A 127 -0.02 -6.25 -5.13
CA LEU A 127 1.24 -6.10 -5.88
C LEU A 127 1.34 -7.14 -7.02
N SER A 128 0.58 -6.98 -8.10
CA SER A 128 0.55 -7.92 -9.21
C SER A 128 0.47 -7.24 -10.58
N LYS A 129 0.93 -7.92 -11.63
CA LYS A 129 0.76 -7.49 -13.03
C LYS A 129 -0.71 -7.37 -13.43
N ALA A 130 -1.57 -8.23 -12.88
CA ALA A 130 -3.00 -8.24 -13.19
C ALA A 130 -3.68 -6.91 -12.77
N ALA A 131 -3.34 -6.42 -11.58
CA ALA A 131 -3.88 -5.19 -11.01
C ALA A 131 -3.21 -3.93 -11.59
N TRP A 132 -1.88 -3.92 -11.70
CA TRP A 132 -1.12 -2.71 -12.09
C TRP A 132 -0.85 -2.59 -13.58
N GLY A 133 -1.03 -3.67 -14.32
CA GLY A 133 -0.73 -3.78 -15.74
C GLY A 133 0.72 -4.16 -16.04
N ALA A 134 0.92 -4.78 -17.21
CA ALA A 134 2.22 -5.11 -17.76
C ALA A 134 2.35 -4.59 -19.20
N LEU A 135 3.50 -3.97 -19.51
CA LEU A 135 3.84 -3.56 -20.86
C LEU A 135 4.13 -4.79 -21.74
N GLN A 136 3.61 -4.78 -22.96
CA GLN A 136 3.71 -5.82 -23.97
C GLN A 136 4.01 -5.19 -25.35
N LYS A 137 4.31 -6.03 -26.35
CA LYS A 137 4.55 -5.61 -27.74
C LYS A 137 5.58 -4.44 -27.80
N ASN A 138 6.77 -4.66 -27.26
CA ASN A 138 7.84 -3.65 -27.19
C ASN A 138 7.38 -2.33 -26.54
N SER A 139 6.63 -2.41 -25.44
CA SER A 139 6.10 -1.27 -24.68
C SER A 139 5.04 -0.42 -25.39
N THR A 140 4.45 -0.91 -26.48
CA THR A 140 3.37 -0.21 -27.20
C THR A 140 1.97 -0.56 -26.71
N GLN A 141 1.85 -1.53 -25.80
CA GLN A 141 0.58 -2.00 -25.25
C GLN A 141 0.70 -2.21 -23.73
N LEU A 142 -0.23 -1.68 -22.94
CA LEU A 142 -0.37 -1.98 -21.51
C LEU A 142 -1.56 -2.91 -21.32
N MET A 143 -1.33 -4.08 -20.74
CA MET A 143 -2.37 -5.08 -20.48
C MET A 143 -2.67 -5.15 -18.98
N ILE A 144 -3.94 -4.95 -18.63
CA ILE A 144 -4.48 -5.02 -17.26
C ILE A 144 -5.58 -6.09 -17.22
N ARG A 145 -5.60 -6.92 -16.18
CA ARG A 145 -6.53 -8.07 -16.06
C ARG A 145 -7.56 -7.93 -14.93
N SER A 146 -7.52 -6.81 -14.21
CA SER A 146 -8.37 -6.61 -13.03
C SER A 146 -8.94 -5.20 -13.02
N TYR A 147 -10.13 -5.07 -12.42
CA TYR A 147 -10.70 -3.78 -12.07
C TYR A 147 -10.26 -3.44 -10.65
N GLU A 148 -9.83 -2.20 -10.42
CA GLU A 148 -9.36 -1.76 -9.10
C GLU A 148 -9.84 -0.35 -8.81
N LEU A 149 -9.99 -0.02 -7.53
CA LEU A 149 -10.36 1.31 -7.05
C LEU A 149 -9.23 1.89 -6.22
N VAL A 150 -8.94 3.16 -6.44
CA VAL A 150 -7.75 3.82 -5.90
C VAL A 150 -8.11 5.18 -5.29
N TYR A 151 -7.61 5.46 -4.09
CA TYR A 151 -7.58 6.78 -3.48
C TYR A 151 -6.14 7.28 -3.37
N TYR A 152 -5.85 8.41 -4.02
CA TYR A 152 -4.54 9.06 -4.03
C TYR A 152 -4.58 10.42 -3.32
N SER A 153 -3.53 10.68 -2.54
CA SER A 153 -3.29 11.95 -1.85
C SER A 153 -1.82 12.38 -1.96
N CYS A 154 -1.61 13.65 -2.33
CA CYS A 154 -0.34 14.36 -2.31
C CYS A 154 -0.57 15.83 -1.94
N PRO A 155 0.46 16.60 -1.53
CA PRO A 155 0.30 18.00 -1.16
C PRO A 155 -0.50 18.85 -2.17
N GLN A 156 -0.19 18.70 -3.46
CA GLN A 156 -0.83 19.44 -4.55
C GLN A 156 -2.31 19.09 -4.72
N THR A 157 -2.65 17.79 -4.65
CA THR A 157 -4.04 17.36 -4.78
C THR A 157 -4.92 17.72 -3.59
N LEU A 158 -4.34 18.11 -2.45
CA LEU A 158 -5.08 18.53 -1.25
C LEU A 158 -5.27 20.06 -1.16
N GLN A 159 -4.55 20.84 -1.97
CA GLN A 159 -4.80 22.27 -2.11
C GLN A 159 -6.13 22.58 -2.82
N SER A 160 -6.64 21.62 -3.60
CA SER A 160 -7.83 21.80 -4.45
C SER A 160 -9.08 21.06 -3.96
N VAL A 161 -9.06 20.44 -2.78
CA VAL A 161 -10.15 19.56 -2.33
C VAL A 161 -10.89 20.21 -1.15
N PRO A 162 -12.20 20.52 -1.28
CA PRO A 162 -13.03 20.90 -0.14
C PRO A 162 -12.93 19.83 0.94
N GLN A 163 -12.91 20.25 2.20
CA GLN A 163 -12.83 19.35 3.35
C GLN A 163 -13.93 18.27 3.25
N PHE A 164 -13.55 17.04 2.90
CA PHE A 164 -14.46 15.90 2.90
C PHE A 164 -14.63 15.43 4.35
N SER A 165 -15.85 15.56 4.88
CA SER A 165 -16.26 14.99 6.16
C SER A 165 -17.39 14.00 5.93
N CYS A 166 -17.22 12.75 6.36
CA CYS A 166 -18.30 11.75 6.36
C CYS A 166 -19.11 11.77 7.66
N THR A 167 -18.88 12.76 8.53
CA THR A 167 -19.64 13.00 9.76
C THR A 167 -20.15 14.44 9.75
N GLU A 168 -21.38 14.65 10.16
CA GLU A 168 -21.92 16.00 10.42
C GLU A 168 -21.13 16.64 11.56
N ARG A 169 -20.07 17.38 11.23
CA ARG A 169 -19.54 18.39 12.14
C ARG A 169 -19.88 19.72 11.56
N ASN A 170 -20.57 20.52 12.38
CA ASN A 170 -20.91 21.90 12.16
C ASN A 170 -19.80 22.61 11.38
N ALA A 171 -20.16 23.15 10.22
CA ALA A 171 -19.36 24.05 9.42
C ALA A 171 -19.17 25.41 10.12
N SER A 172 -18.92 25.42 11.43
CA SER A 172 -18.70 26.59 12.27
C SER A 172 -17.23 26.65 12.69
N ASN A 173 -16.36 26.82 11.70
CA ASN A 173 -15.19 27.69 11.77
C ASN A 173 -14.65 27.82 10.35
N ARG A 174 -15.29 28.71 9.58
CA ARG A 174 -14.64 29.31 8.41
C ARG A 174 -13.54 30.22 8.96
N ASP A 175 -12.39 29.64 9.28
CA ASP A 175 -11.20 30.45 9.47
C ASP A 175 -10.93 31.17 8.15
N GLY A 176 -10.88 32.49 8.22
CA GLY A 176 -10.75 33.39 7.07
C GLY A 176 -9.50 33.06 6.28
N LEU A 177 -9.67 32.29 5.20
CA LEU A 177 -8.65 32.13 4.16
C LEU A 177 -8.54 33.47 3.43
N ALA A 178 -7.67 34.34 3.94
CA ALA A 178 -7.25 35.56 3.27
C ALA A 178 -6.83 35.21 1.84
N LEU A 179 -7.54 35.80 0.88
CA LEU A 179 -7.31 35.72 -0.54
C LEU A 179 -5.84 36.14 -0.83
N GLY A 180 -4.99 35.20 -1.28
CA GLY A 180 -3.64 35.51 -1.77
C GLY A 180 -2.44 34.84 -1.07
N LYS A 181 -2.62 34.05 0.00
CA LYS A 181 -1.51 33.26 0.59
C LYS A 181 -1.55 31.80 0.14
N THR A 182 -0.50 31.35 -0.55
CA THR A 182 -0.30 29.92 -0.88
C THR A 182 -0.02 29.13 0.39
N ILE A 183 -1.02 28.42 0.91
CA ILE A 183 -0.83 27.50 2.04
C ILE A 183 -0.08 26.27 1.55
N LYS A 184 1.07 25.97 2.18
CA LYS A 184 1.83 24.75 1.91
C LYS A 184 1.16 23.59 2.65
N THR A 185 0.77 22.54 1.94
CA THR A 185 0.25 21.33 2.59
C THR A 185 1.40 20.39 2.93
N LYS A 186 1.46 19.91 4.18
CA LYS A 186 2.45 18.93 4.64
C LYS A 186 1.75 17.65 5.05
N LEU A 187 2.13 16.52 4.46
CA LEU A 187 1.56 15.21 4.82
C LEU A 187 2.48 14.51 5.80
N VAL A 188 1.91 13.99 6.88
CA VAL A 188 2.66 13.30 7.93
C VAL A 188 1.89 12.08 8.43
N THR A 189 2.56 11.16 9.12
CA THR A 189 1.88 10.04 9.79
C THR A 189 1.17 10.48 11.07
N LEU A 190 0.33 9.60 11.63
CA LEU A 190 -0.23 9.77 12.97
C LEU A 190 0.83 9.83 14.09
N CYS A 191 2.04 9.33 13.85
CA CYS A 191 3.14 9.29 14.82
C CYS A 191 4.05 10.52 14.74
N TRP A 192 3.77 11.49 13.87
CA TRP A 192 4.57 12.70 13.73
C TRP A 192 4.40 13.62 14.94
N LYS A 193 5.53 14.00 15.56
CA LYS A 193 5.60 14.81 16.79
C LYS A 193 6.18 16.22 16.57
N GLY A 194 6.14 16.76 15.36
CA GLY A 194 6.70 18.09 15.13
C GLY A 194 5.76 19.20 15.61
N ASP A 195 6.32 20.37 15.89
CA ASP A 195 5.57 21.54 16.34
C ASP A 195 4.73 22.10 15.18
N GLU A 196 3.41 22.14 15.35
CA GLU A 196 2.49 22.77 14.38
C GLU A 196 2.60 24.29 14.38
N GLU A 197 3.10 24.87 15.47
CA GLU A 197 3.15 26.32 15.71
C GLU A 197 4.31 27.04 14.99
N LYS A 198 5.30 26.30 14.47
CA LYS A 198 6.52 26.90 13.88
C LYS A 198 6.32 27.48 12.48
N GLU A 199 5.26 27.12 11.76
CA GLU A 199 4.98 27.66 10.42
C GLU A 199 3.49 27.92 10.18
N PRO A 200 2.99 29.14 10.46
CA PRO A 200 1.57 29.48 10.30
C PRO A 200 1.07 29.40 8.84
N SER A 201 1.97 29.32 7.85
CA SER A 201 1.64 29.13 6.43
C SER A 201 1.54 27.66 5.98
N THR A 202 1.75 26.70 6.88
CA THR A 202 1.80 25.27 6.56
C THR A 202 0.63 24.52 7.20
N LYS A 203 -0.25 23.94 6.37
CA LYS A 203 -1.34 23.06 6.82
C LYS A 203 -0.85 21.63 6.93
N THR A 204 -0.81 21.08 8.14
CA THR A 204 -0.44 19.69 8.38
C THR A 204 -1.64 18.76 8.23
N VAL A 205 -1.52 17.73 7.40
CA VAL A 205 -2.51 16.66 7.21
C VAL A 205 -1.92 15.35 7.69
N ARG A 206 -2.56 14.74 8.69
CA ARG A 206 -2.15 13.43 9.22
C ARG A 206 -2.82 12.31 8.45
N LEU A 207 -2.02 11.36 7.97
CA LEU A 207 -2.48 10.20 7.22
C LEU A 207 -2.35 8.92 8.07
N PRO A 208 -3.36 8.04 8.07
CA PRO A 208 -3.36 6.80 8.83
C PRO A 208 -2.54 5.72 8.10
N VAL A 209 -1.21 5.88 8.04
CA VAL A 209 -0.33 4.83 7.52
C VAL A 209 -0.49 3.58 8.41
N PRO A 210 -0.91 2.43 7.84
CA PRO A 210 -1.40 1.29 8.63
C PRO A 210 -0.30 0.51 9.33
N HIS A 211 0.96 0.73 8.96
CA HIS A 211 2.14 0.09 9.53
C HIS A 211 3.16 1.15 10.00
N GLN A 212 4.05 0.76 10.90
CA GLN A 212 5.07 1.62 11.46
C GLN A 212 6.09 2.04 10.39
N LEU A 213 6.52 3.31 10.49
CA LEU A 213 7.64 3.85 9.72
C LEU A 213 8.81 4.19 10.65
N PRO A 214 10.06 3.85 10.29
CA PRO A 214 10.44 3.03 9.12
C PRO A 214 10.02 1.56 9.31
N PRO A 215 9.62 0.84 8.24
CA PRO A 215 9.33 -0.59 8.34
C PRO A 215 10.57 -1.37 8.78
N ARG A 216 10.38 -2.32 9.70
CA ARG A 216 11.46 -3.19 10.18
C ARG A 216 11.77 -4.26 9.11
N PRO A 217 13.00 -4.38 8.59
CA PRO A 217 13.37 -5.46 7.68
C PRO A 217 13.17 -6.85 8.31
N TYR A 218 13.00 -7.87 7.48
CA TYR A 218 13.01 -9.27 7.93
C TYR A 218 14.37 -9.62 8.57
N GLY A 219 14.33 -10.40 9.66
CA GLY A 219 15.50 -11.08 10.22
C GLY A 219 15.89 -12.32 9.44
N THR A 220 16.97 -13.01 9.87
CA THR A 220 17.47 -14.22 9.20
C THR A 220 16.48 -15.39 9.24
N GLU A 221 15.72 -15.49 10.33
CA GLU A 221 14.72 -16.55 10.55
C GLU A 221 13.33 -16.17 10.02
N ASP A 222 13.14 -14.93 9.58
CA ASP A 222 11.83 -14.47 9.14
C ASP A 222 11.51 -15.04 7.74
N VAL A 223 10.41 -15.78 7.67
CA VAL A 223 9.90 -16.37 6.43
C VAL A 223 8.60 -15.67 6.04
N PRO A 224 8.40 -15.25 4.78
CA PRO A 224 7.13 -14.68 4.35
C PRO A 224 6.01 -15.73 4.38
N TRP A 225 4.81 -15.34 4.81
CA TRP A 225 3.65 -16.23 4.73
C TRP A 225 3.36 -16.68 3.30
N SER A 226 3.04 -17.95 3.13
CA SER A 226 2.60 -18.58 1.88
C SER A 226 1.44 -19.53 2.14
N TRP A 227 0.32 -19.35 1.46
CA TRP A 227 -0.90 -20.12 1.74
C TRP A 227 -0.81 -21.60 1.31
N ASP A 228 0.07 -21.92 0.36
CA ASP A 228 0.29 -23.26 -0.19
C ASP A 228 1.40 -24.05 0.52
N ARG A 229 2.05 -23.45 1.54
CA ARG A 229 3.04 -24.13 2.37
C ARG A 229 2.37 -24.81 3.55
N ARG A 230 2.88 -25.97 3.97
CA ARG A 230 2.45 -26.66 5.20
C ARG A 230 3.17 -26.10 6.42
N TYR A 231 2.42 -25.81 7.48
CA TYR A 231 2.93 -25.35 8.78
C TYR A 231 2.40 -26.26 9.88
N THR A 232 3.29 -26.98 10.56
CA THR A 232 2.96 -28.04 11.54
C THR A 232 2.98 -27.58 13.00
N ARG A 233 3.55 -26.40 13.29
CA ARG A 233 3.44 -25.77 14.60
C ARG A 233 1.97 -25.46 14.87
N LYS A 234 1.53 -25.58 16.12
CA LYS A 234 0.15 -25.21 16.51
C LYS A 234 0.06 -23.69 16.69
N ASP A 235 -0.94 -23.06 16.09
CA ASP A 235 -1.26 -21.63 16.27
C ASP A 235 -1.92 -21.33 17.62
N VAL A 236 -2.37 -20.08 17.81
CA VAL A 236 -3.07 -19.62 19.02
C VAL A 236 -4.36 -20.40 19.36
N TYR A 237 -4.87 -21.20 18.42
CA TYR A 237 -6.05 -22.06 18.59
C TYR A 237 -5.69 -23.55 18.61
N GLY A 238 -4.40 -23.90 18.73
CA GLY A 238 -3.97 -25.30 18.70
C GLY A 238 -4.00 -25.93 17.30
N SER A 239 -4.23 -25.14 16.24
CA SER A 239 -4.42 -25.62 14.86
C SER A 239 -3.15 -25.55 14.02
N VAL A 240 -3.06 -26.40 13.00
CA VAL A 240 -1.98 -26.39 11.98
C VAL A 240 -2.52 -25.88 10.65
N TRP A 241 -1.64 -25.63 9.67
CA TRP A 241 -2.04 -25.20 8.33
C TRP A 241 -1.49 -26.11 7.21
N PRO A 242 -2.35 -26.53 6.24
CA PRO A 242 -3.81 -26.39 6.25
C PRO A 242 -4.44 -27.22 7.39
N ARG A 243 -5.67 -26.88 7.80
CA ARG A 243 -6.40 -27.65 8.81
C ARG A 243 -6.68 -29.06 8.28
N HIS A 244 -6.56 -30.07 9.15
CA HIS A 244 -6.89 -31.45 8.80
C HIS A 244 -8.35 -31.53 8.33
N GLY A 245 -8.60 -32.18 7.19
CA GLY A 245 -9.95 -32.30 6.61
C GLY A 245 -10.47 -31.07 5.85
N VAL A 246 -9.75 -29.94 5.87
CA VAL A 246 -10.04 -28.80 4.99
C VAL A 246 -9.13 -28.95 3.78
N ALA A 247 -9.66 -29.51 2.69
CA ALA A 247 -9.07 -29.27 1.39
C ALA A 247 -8.94 -27.75 1.26
N THR A 248 -7.74 -27.25 0.97
CA THR A 248 -7.55 -25.83 0.68
C THR A 248 -8.61 -25.48 -0.34
N VAL A 249 -9.61 -24.67 0.06
CA VAL A 249 -10.60 -24.18 -0.88
C VAL A 249 -9.80 -23.25 -1.79
N CYS A 250 -9.28 -23.85 -2.86
CA CYS A 250 -9.07 -23.14 -4.09
C CYS A 250 -10.41 -22.46 -4.32
N ILE A 251 -10.47 -21.13 -4.17
CA ILE A 251 -11.38 -20.37 -5.00
C ILE A 251 -10.99 -20.85 -6.40
N PRO A 252 -11.85 -21.63 -7.09
CA PRO A 252 -11.53 -22.07 -8.42
C PRO A 252 -11.20 -20.81 -9.20
N SER A 253 -10.21 -20.86 -10.06
CA SER A 253 -9.95 -19.85 -11.08
C SER A 253 -11.10 -19.80 -12.10
N GLY A 254 -12.34 -19.75 -11.62
CA GLY A 254 -13.57 -19.50 -12.35
C GLY A 254 -13.79 -18.00 -12.40
N ARG A 255 -13.53 -17.44 -13.58
CA ARG A 255 -13.97 -16.10 -14.04
C ARG A 255 -13.54 -14.85 -13.25
N PHE A 256 -12.48 -14.91 -12.45
CA PHE A 256 -11.71 -13.70 -12.09
C PHE A 256 -10.20 -14.00 -12.19
N PRO A 257 -9.42 -13.29 -13.04
CA PRO A 257 -8.01 -13.56 -13.20
C PRO A 257 -7.22 -12.90 -12.07
N THR A 258 -7.19 -13.53 -10.88
CA THR A 258 -6.17 -13.26 -9.86
C THR A 258 -5.26 -14.47 -9.74
N LEU A 259 -4.36 -14.62 -10.70
CA LEU A 259 -3.22 -15.50 -10.56
C LEU A 259 -2.02 -14.78 -11.18
N PHE A 260 -1.00 -14.61 -10.37
CA PHE A 260 0.38 -14.42 -10.82
C PHE A 260 0.77 -15.62 -11.71
N GLN A 261 0.33 -15.57 -12.96
CA GLN A 261 1.00 -16.20 -14.08
C GLN A 261 1.90 -15.12 -14.68
N CYS A 262 3.13 -15.53 -15.02
CA CYS A 262 4.11 -14.69 -15.67
C CYS A 262 3.54 -13.96 -16.89
#